data_AF-A0A0Q8QBG8-F1
#
_entry.id   AF-A0A0Q8QBG8-F1
#
_cell.length_a   1.000
_cell.length_b   1.000
_cell.length_c   1.000
_cell.angle_alpha   90.00
_cell.angle_beta   90.00
_cell.angle_gamma   90.00
#
_symmetry.space_group_name_H-M   'P 1'
#
loop_
_entity.id
_entity.type
_entity.pdbx_description
1 polymer ?
#
loop_
_entity_poly.entity_id
_entity_poly.type
_entity_poly.pdbx_seq_one_letter_code
_entity_poly.pdbx_strand_id
1 'polypeptide(L)'
;MNDMNGLPAQAGALLPGGLLAPSLAEGAQLVLLSGYTAGEPAGPVRVVLDQRGARVVLVLASYETVAWELDVRPGTELVAVVASAYRAVAVTGHGAAPAYRLALPCAPTPDSAAYQDLMQILQTRLGRSRPDTFRGYVRLPEQVAIASCGSAAGASAQPQPRVQQKVHAQYDARHYMLRGRRQSGRVDQGQQVMLDESIRIALLACAHA
;
A
#
# COMPACT_ATOMS: atom_id res chain seq x y z
N MET A 1 -9.85 -9.70 -41.31
CA MET A 1 -10.53 -9.70 -39.99
C MET A 1 -9.48 -10.08 -38.97
N ASN A 2 -9.39 -9.28 -37.90
CA ASN A 2 -8.23 -9.14 -37.04
C ASN A 2 -8.14 -10.25 -36.00
N ASP A 3 -6.99 -10.92 -35.91
CA ASP A 3 -6.52 -11.59 -34.71
C ASP A 3 -5.18 -10.98 -34.32
N MET A 4 -5.23 -9.82 -33.65
CA MET A 4 -4.07 -9.32 -32.91
C MET A 4 -3.98 -10.14 -31.63
N ASN A 5 -3.21 -11.24 -31.69
CA ASN A 5 -2.71 -11.97 -30.54
C ASN A 5 -1.95 -10.99 -29.63
N GLY A 6 -2.64 -10.49 -28.59
CA GLY A 6 -2.00 -9.80 -27.48
C GLY A 6 -1.09 -10.79 -26.76
N LEU A 7 0.21 -10.68 -26.98
CA LEU A 7 1.22 -11.40 -26.19
C LEU A 7 0.93 -11.16 -24.70
N PRO A 8 0.85 -12.22 -23.87
CA PRO A 8 0.63 -12.05 -22.44
C PRO A 8 1.76 -11.19 -21.89
N ALA A 9 1.40 -10.13 -21.16
CA ALA A 9 2.36 -9.28 -20.46
C ALA A 9 3.25 -10.18 -19.60
N GLN A 10 4.55 -10.24 -19.93
CA GLN A 10 5.47 -11.12 -19.22
C GLN A 10 5.60 -10.62 -17.77
N ALA A 11 5.30 -11.50 -16.82
CA ALA A 11 5.68 -11.29 -15.43
C ALA A 11 7.21 -11.43 -15.34
N GLY A 12 7.89 -10.31 -15.13
CA GLY A 12 9.34 -10.31 -14.93
C GLY A 12 9.69 -11.03 -13.62
N ALA A 13 10.77 -11.82 -13.63
CA ALA A 13 11.30 -12.41 -12.41
C ALA A 13 11.77 -11.29 -11.47
N LEU A 14 11.35 -11.34 -10.20
CA LEU A 14 11.79 -10.38 -9.20
C LEU A 14 13.24 -10.67 -8.77
N LEU A 15 14.07 -9.63 -8.82
CA LEU A 15 15.45 -9.66 -8.35
C LEU A 15 15.49 -9.77 -6.82
N PRO A 16 16.52 -10.39 -6.22
CA PRO A 16 16.69 -10.40 -4.78
C PRO A 16 16.85 -8.97 -4.20
N GLY A 17 16.14 -8.67 -3.11
CA GLY A 17 16.22 -7.36 -2.45
C GLY A 17 17.58 -7.02 -1.84
N GLY A 18 18.49 -8.00 -1.71
CA GLY A 18 19.88 -7.76 -1.35
C GLY A 18 20.67 -6.94 -2.37
N LEU A 19 20.15 -6.83 -3.60
CA LEU A 19 20.71 -6.01 -4.68
C LEU A 19 20.18 -4.57 -4.69
N LEU A 20 19.27 -4.21 -3.77
CA LEU A 20 18.82 -2.84 -3.63
C LEU A 20 19.95 -1.97 -3.07
N ALA A 21 20.25 -0.89 -3.80
CA ALA A 21 21.24 0.10 -3.40
C ALA A 21 20.56 1.46 -3.14
N PRO A 22 21.05 2.26 -2.17
CA PRO A 22 20.51 3.59 -1.91
C PRO A 22 20.49 4.54 -3.11
N SER A 23 21.46 4.41 -4.03
CA SER A 23 21.54 5.22 -5.25
C SER A 23 20.33 5.09 -6.17
N LEU A 24 19.56 3.99 -6.08
CA LEU A 24 18.31 3.83 -6.85
C LEU A 24 17.25 4.85 -6.43
N ALA A 25 17.24 5.26 -5.17
CA ALA A 25 16.28 6.22 -4.63
C ALA A 25 16.80 7.68 -4.66
N GLU A 26 18.04 7.90 -5.11
CA GLU A 26 18.63 9.23 -5.16
C GLU A 26 17.91 10.12 -6.18
N GLY A 27 17.35 11.23 -5.70
CA GLY A 27 16.54 12.15 -6.50
C GLY A 27 15.18 11.56 -6.96
N ALA A 28 14.81 10.36 -6.51
CA ALA A 28 13.53 9.75 -6.82
C ALA A 28 12.52 9.96 -5.68
N GLN A 29 11.26 10.11 -6.06
CA GLN A 29 10.13 10.03 -5.15
C GLN A 29 9.91 8.59 -4.73
N LEU A 30 9.72 8.38 -3.42
CA LEU A 30 9.37 7.11 -2.84
C LEU A 30 7.85 7.04 -2.67
N VAL A 31 7.21 6.18 -3.47
CA VAL A 31 5.78 5.92 -3.41
C VAL A 31 5.57 4.58 -2.72
N LEU A 32 4.84 4.57 -1.60
CA LEU A 32 4.54 3.37 -0.83
C LEU A 32 3.04 3.05 -0.86
N LEU A 33 2.73 1.85 -1.35
CA LEU A 33 1.40 1.25 -1.31
C LEU A 33 1.46 0.00 -0.42
N SER A 34 0.63 -0.03 0.63
CA SER A 34 0.54 -1.16 1.54
C SER A 34 -0.89 -1.67 1.68
N GLY A 35 -1.09 -2.99 1.65
CA GLY A 35 -2.42 -3.61 1.66
C GLY A 35 -2.49 -4.96 2.37
N TYR A 36 -3.40 -5.15 3.32
CA TYR A 36 -3.47 -6.43 4.05
C TYR A 36 -4.10 -7.55 3.20
N THR A 37 -5.32 -7.33 2.70
CA THR A 37 -6.04 -8.29 1.83
C THR A 37 -6.21 -7.76 0.41
N ALA A 38 -6.25 -8.65 -0.58
CA ALA A 38 -6.71 -8.30 -1.92
C ALA A 38 -8.23 -8.03 -1.90
N GLY A 39 -8.70 -7.10 -2.74
CA GLY A 39 -10.14 -6.94 -2.98
C GLY A 39 -10.70 -8.16 -3.71
N GLU A 40 -11.98 -8.48 -3.46
CA GLU A 40 -12.76 -9.37 -4.32
C GLU A 40 -13.36 -8.55 -5.47
N PRO A 41 -13.35 -9.03 -6.73
CA PRO A 41 -12.86 -10.34 -7.17
C PRO A 41 -11.33 -10.41 -7.30
N ALA A 42 -10.78 -11.64 -7.28
CA ALA A 42 -9.36 -12.03 -7.31
C ALA A 42 -8.52 -11.61 -8.54
N GLY A 43 -8.87 -10.49 -9.20
CA GLY A 43 -8.09 -9.90 -10.29
C GLY A 43 -6.82 -9.20 -9.80
N PRO A 44 -5.93 -8.80 -10.72
CA PRO A 44 -4.76 -8.02 -10.36
C PRO A 44 -5.18 -6.66 -9.78
N VAL A 45 -4.42 -6.18 -8.78
CA VAL A 45 -4.56 -4.81 -8.30
C VAL A 45 -3.80 -3.90 -9.27
N ARG A 46 -4.54 -3.02 -9.93
CA ARG A 46 -4.02 -2.09 -10.92
C ARG A 46 -3.53 -0.81 -10.26
N VAL A 47 -2.25 -0.47 -10.46
CA VAL A 47 -1.65 0.75 -9.94
C VAL A 47 -1.37 1.70 -11.10
N VAL A 48 -2.11 2.81 -11.15
CA VAL A 48 -1.92 3.84 -12.17
C VAL A 48 -0.98 4.91 -11.62
N LEU A 49 0.20 5.04 -12.20
CA LEU A 49 1.21 6.03 -11.83
C LEU A 49 1.20 7.18 -12.83
N ASP A 50 0.82 8.38 -12.40
CA ASP A 50 0.88 9.63 -13.17
C ASP A 50 1.65 10.70 -12.38
N GLN A 51 2.96 10.52 -12.29
CA GLN A 51 3.89 11.40 -11.60
C GLN A 51 4.78 12.13 -12.62
N ARG A 52 4.19 13.03 -13.40
CA ARG A 52 4.87 13.68 -14.53
C ARG A 52 6.14 14.43 -14.09
N GLY A 53 7.24 14.16 -14.79
CA GLY A 53 8.56 14.74 -14.50
C GLY A 53 9.23 14.16 -13.26
N ALA A 54 8.61 13.20 -12.58
CA ALA A 54 9.19 12.55 -11.41
C ALA A 54 9.85 11.23 -11.78
N ARG A 55 10.96 10.97 -11.09
CA ARG A 55 11.58 9.65 -10.97
C ARG A 55 10.95 8.94 -9.78
N VAL A 56 10.49 7.71 -9.92
CA VAL A 56 9.68 7.03 -8.90
C VAL A 56 10.29 5.67 -8.54
N VAL A 57 10.53 5.47 -7.24
CA VAL A 57 10.67 4.14 -6.65
C VAL A 57 9.31 3.75 -6.08
N LEU A 58 8.70 2.71 -6.64
CA LEU A 58 7.41 2.20 -6.16
C LEU A 58 7.64 1.03 -5.20
N VAL A 59 7.11 1.13 -3.98
CA VAL A 59 7.12 0.06 -2.98
C VAL A 59 5.71 -0.49 -2.82
N LEU A 60 5.57 -1.80 -3.00
CA LEU A 60 4.33 -2.56 -2.91
C LEU A 60 4.47 -3.56 -1.76
N ALA A 61 3.69 -3.41 -0.70
CA ALA A 61 3.71 -4.33 0.43
C ALA A 61 2.32 -4.94 0.64
N SER A 62 2.22 -6.27 0.58
CA SER A 62 0.99 -6.97 0.95
C SER A 62 1.21 -8.07 1.99
N TYR A 63 0.16 -8.41 2.73
CA TYR A 63 0.18 -9.64 3.54
C TYR A 63 -0.23 -10.84 2.67
N GLU A 64 -1.33 -10.74 1.94
CA GLU A 64 -1.80 -11.80 1.05
C GLU A 64 -1.09 -11.84 -0.32
N THR A 65 -1.37 -12.90 -1.08
CA THR A 65 -0.95 -13.01 -2.48
C THR A 65 -1.61 -11.91 -3.30
N VAL A 66 -0.81 -11.06 -3.93
CA VAL A 66 -1.31 -10.00 -4.83
C VAL A 66 -0.54 -10.06 -6.14
N ALA A 67 -1.29 -10.06 -7.24
CA ALA A 67 -0.77 -9.75 -8.57
C ALA A 67 -0.94 -8.25 -8.79
N TRP A 68 0.17 -7.54 -8.99
CA TRP A 68 0.17 -6.10 -9.25
C TRP A 68 0.33 -5.84 -10.73
N GLU A 69 -0.55 -5.03 -11.29
CA GLU A 69 -0.44 -4.55 -12.67
C GLU A 69 -0.14 -3.05 -12.65
N LEU A 70 1.01 -2.65 -13.19
CA LEU A 70 1.41 -1.25 -13.23
C LEU A 70 1.01 -0.61 -14.57
N ASP A 71 0.29 0.51 -14.50
CA ASP A 71 0.01 1.41 -15.62
C ASP A 71 0.81 2.70 -15.39
N VAL A 72 2.05 2.72 -15.89
CA VAL A 72 2.95 3.87 -15.78
C VAL A 72 2.65 4.86 -16.92
N ARG A 73 2.07 6.01 -16.58
CA ARG A 73 1.69 7.01 -17.57
C ARG A 73 2.91 7.73 -18.15
N PRO A 74 2.84 8.15 -19.43
CA PRO A 74 3.91 8.89 -20.07
C PRO A 74 4.35 10.11 -19.25
N GLY A 75 5.66 10.31 -19.18
CA GLY A 75 6.26 11.38 -18.37
C GLY A 75 6.56 10.99 -16.92
N THR A 76 6.12 9.81 -16.45
CA THR A 76 6.60 9.22 -15.19
C THR A 76 7.80 8.30 -15.47
N GLU A 77 8.93 8.53 -14.80
CA GLU A 77 10.09 7.63 -14.89
C GLU A 77 10.05 6.65 -13.71
N LEU A 78 9.55 5.44 -13.92
CA LEU A 78 9.64 4.38 -12.92
C LEU A 78 11.08 3.82 -12.89
N VAL A 79 11.83 4.10 -11.82
CA VAL A 79 13.25 3.70 -11.72
C VAL A 79 13.44 2.33 -11.06
N ALA A 80 12.51 1.93 -10.20
CA ALA A 80 12.51 0.62 -9.57
C ALA A 80 11.14 0.27 -8.99
N VAL A 81 10.86 -1.03 -8.88
CA VAL A 81 9.76 -1.57 -8.08
C VAL A 81 10.32 -2.42 -6.96
N VAL A 82 9.85 -2.23 -5.74
CA VAL A 82 10.16 -3.08 -4.59
C VAL A 82 8.86 -3.73 -4.14
N ALA A 83 8.76 -5.04 -4.29
CA ALA A 83 7.58 -5.81 -3.93
C ALA A 83 7.87 -6.69 -2.71
N SER A 84 6.94 -6.70 -1.77
CA SER A 84 6.88 -7.59 -0.63
C SER A 84 5.52 -8.25 -0.56
N ALA A 85 5.50 -9.56 -0.33
CA ALA A 85 4.34 -10.23 0.20
C ALA A 85 4.79 -11.33 1.16
N TYR A 86 3.98 -11.59 2.20
CA TYR A 86 4.17 -12.79 3.03
C TYR A 86 3.92 -14.06 2.21
N ARG A 87 3.01 -14.01 1.23
CA ARG A 87 2.78 -15.07 0.24
C ARG A 87 3.46 -14.75 -1.10
N ALA A 88 2.98 -15.33 -2.19
CA ALA A 88 3.48 -15.07 -3.53
C ALA A 88 3.17 -13.62 -3.96
N VAL A 89 4.06 -13.00 -4.72
CA VAL A 89 3.84 -11.68 -5.30
C VAL A 89 4.28 -11.69 -6.76
N ALA A 90 3.46 -11.11 -7.62
CA ALA A 90 3.77 -10.91 -9.02
C ALA A 90 3.60 -9.43 -9.36
N VAL A 91 4.47 -8.90 -10.21
CA VAL A 91 4.39 -7.53 -10.71
C VAL A 91 4.51 -7.57 -12.22
N THR A 92 3.57 -6.97 -12.93
CA THR A 92 3.59 -6.79 -14.38
C THR A 92 3.50 -5.30 -14.71
N GLY A 93 3.78 -4.92 -15.96
CA GLY A 93 3.66 -3.53 -16.42
C GLY A 93 4.76 -2.57 -15.92
N HIS A 94 5.82 -3.08 -15.28
CA HIS A 94 6.95 -2.26 -14.82
C HIS A 94 7.95 -1.88 -15.94
N GLY A 95 7.71 -2.30 -17.18
CA GLY A 95 8.56 -1.98 -18.33
C GLY A 95 10.01 -2.42 -18.14
N ALA A 96 10.95 -1.49 -18.40
CA ALA A 96 12.38 -1.74 -18.21
C ALA A 96 12.86 -1.55 -16.75
N ALA A 97 12.00 -1.07 -15.85
CA ALA A 97 12.39 -0.83 -14.47
C ALA A 97 12.69 -2.17 -13.78
N PRO A 98 13.82 -2.29 -13.04
CA PRO A 98 14.08 -3.48 -12.25
C PRO A 98 13.04 -3.63 -11.14
N ALA A 99 12.57 -4.85 -10.94
CA ALA A 99 11.65 -5.20 -9.87
C ALA A 99 12.36 -6.11 -8.86
N TYR A 100 12.29 -5.76 -7.58
CA TYR A 100 12.99 -6.42 -6.49
C TYR A 100 12.01 -7.05 -5.51
N ARG A 101 12.34 -8.21 -4.97
CA ARG A 101 11.63 -8.82 -3.84
C ARG A 101 12.36 -8.52 -2.55
N LEU A 102 11.70 -7.80 -1.65
CA LEU A 102 12.23 -7.46 -0.33
C LEU A 102 11.22 -7.88 0.73
N ALA A 103 11.67 -8.50 1.82
CA ALA A 103 10.80 -8.79 2.96
C ALA A 103 10.49 -7.49 3.68
N LEU A 104 9.28 -6.97 3.50
CA LEU A 104 8.73 -5.79 4.17
C LEU A 104 7.48 -6.18 4.96
N PRO A 105 7.30 -5.65 6.18
CA PRO A 105 6.02 -5.76 6.88
C PRO A 105 4.93 -5.04 6.08
N CYS A 106 3.69 -5.52 6.19
CA CYS A 106 2.53 -4.83 5.66
C CYS A 106 1.98 -3.88 6.74
N ALA A 107 1.80 -2.61 6.39
CA ALA A 107 1.32 -1.58 7.29
C ALA A 107 0.17 -0.78 6.64
N PRO A 108 -1.11 -1.10 6.95
CA PRO A 108 -2.25 -0.41 6.34
C PRO A 108 -2.48 1.00 6.90
N THR A 109 -1.86 1.34 8.03
CA THR A 109 -2.01 2.62 8.71
C THR A 109 -0.65 3.24 8.99
N PRO A 110 -0.51 4.57 8.83
CA PRO A 110 0.69 5.28 9.25
C PRO A 110 0.86 5.14 10.77
N ASP A 111 2.09 5.33 11.25
CA ASP A 111 2.47 5.34 12.66
C ASP A 111 2.28 4.04 13.47
N SER A 112 1.75 2.98 12.85
CA SER A 112 1.76 1.64 13.43
C SER A 112 3.18 1.10 13.61
N ALA A 113 3.40 0.17 14.55
CA ALA A 113 4.71 -0.48 14.72
C ALA A 113 5.21 -1.10 13.40
N ALA A 114 4.31 -1.79 12.67
CA ALA A 114 4.62 -2.33 11.34
C ALA A 114 5.05 -1.25 10.34
N TYR A 115 4.44 -0.05 10.39
CA TYR A 115 4.85 1.07 9.55
C TYR A 115 6.25 1.58 9.91
N GLN A 116 6.55 1.70 11.21
CA GLN A 116 7.88 2.12 11.68
C GLN A 116 8.97 1.13 11.26
N ASP A 117 8.70 -0.18 11.40
CA ASP A 117 9.60 -1.24 10.93
C ASP A 117 9.81 -1.16 9.41
N LEU A 118 8.73 -0.94 8.65
CA LEU A 118 8.78 -0.72 7.20
C LEU A 118 9.72 0.45 6.87
N MET A 119 9.53 1.60 7.53
CA MET A 119 10.34 2.80 7.33
C MET A 119 11.81 2.59 7.69
N GLN A 120 12.10 1.85 8.77
CA GLN A 120 13.47 1.53 9.15
C GLN A 120 14.15 0.68 8.07
N ILE A 121 13.47 -0.34 7.54
CA ILE A 121 14.00 -1.17 6.45
C ILE A 121 14.25 -0.32 5.20
N LEU A 122 13.32 0.55 4.80
CA LEU A 122 13.50 1.42 3.64
C LEU A 122 14.64 2.44 3.86
N GLN A 123 14.82 2.96 5.08
CA GLN A 123 15.95 3.83 5.40
C GLN A 123 17.27 3.07 5.24
N THR A 124 17.37 1.84 5.73
CA THR A 124 18.59 1.03 5.60
C THR A 124 18.87 0.62 4.14
N ARG A 125 17.83 0.30 3.35
CA ARG A 125 17.99 -0.24 2.00
C ARG A 125 18.07 0.82 0.91
N LEU A 126 17.31 1.90 1.06
CA LEU A 126 17.15 2.96 0.06
C LEU A 126 17.68 4.31 0.54
N GLY A 127 18.09 4.45 1.80
CA GLY A 127 18.48 5.75 2.37
C GLY A 127 17.30 6.71 2.59
N ARG A 128 16.05 6.21 2.53
CA ARG A 128 14.82 7.01 2.63
C ARG A 128 14.01 6.61 3.86
N SER A 129 13.78 7.55 4.77
CA SER A 129 13.05 7.33 6.04
C SER A 129 11.57 7.69 5.94
N ARG A 130 11.15 8.33 4.85
CA ARG A 130 9.76 8.76 4.63
C ARG A 130 9.38 8.63 3.16
N PRO A 131 8.19 8.10 2.85
CA PRO A 131 7.65 8.14 1.50
C PRO A 131 7.14 9.54 1.17
N ASP A 132 7.29 9.94 -0.08
CA ASP A 132 6.68 11.14 -0.63
C ASP A 132 5.17 10.94 -0.82
N THR A 133 4.72 9.71 -1.04
CA THR A 133 3.30 9.34 -1.05
C THR A 133 3.10 8.00 -0.35
N PHE A 134 2.20 7.96 0.63
CA PHE A 134 1.75 6.74 1.29
C PHE A 134 0.27 6.48 1.01
N ARG A 135 -0.06 5.23 0.70
CA ARG A 135 -1.42 4.72 0.59
C ARG A 135 -1.50 3.37 1.31
N GLY A 136 -2.21 3.34 2.42
CA GLY A 136 -2.43 2.13 3.22
C GLY A 136 -3.88 1.66 3.12
N TYR A 137 -4.08 0.35 3.01
CA TYR A 137 -5.39 -0.27 2.87
C TYR A 137 -5.51 -1.53 3.74
N VAL A 138 -6.61 -1.67 4.48
CA VAL A 138 -6.97 -2.98 5.06
C VAL A 138 -7.37 -3.95 3.95
N ARG A 139 -8.10 -3.46 2.95
CA ARG A 139 -8.46 -4.20 1.73
C ARG A 139 -8.09 -3.36 0.52
N LEU A 140 -7.22 -3.90 -0.34
CA LEU A 140 -6.81 -3.21 -1.56
C LEU A 140 -8.00 -3.05 -2.50
N PRO A 141 -8.20 -1.85 -3.08
CA PRO A 141 -9.15 -1.70 -4.18
C PRO A 141 -8.61 -2.39 -5.43
N GLU A 142 -9.48 -2.64 -6.40
CA GLU A 142 -9.09 -3.15 -7.72
C GLU A 142 -8.12 -2.20 -8.44
N GLN A 143 -8.29 -0.88 -8.24
CA GLN A 143 -7.42 0.13 -8.81
C GLN A 143 -7.00 1.18 -7.78
N VAL A 144 -5.70 1.51 -7.77
CA VAL A 144 -5.10 2.61 -7.01
C VAL A 144 -4.50 3.61 -7.99
N ALA A 145 -5.00 4.85 -7.98
CA ALA A 145 -4.43 5.95 -8.76
C ALA A 145 -3.48 6.78 -7.89
N ILE A 146 -2.29 7.05 -8.41
CA ILE A 146 -1.24 7.83 -7.76
C ILE A 146 -0.82 8.91 -8.74
N ALA A 147 -1.39 10.11 -8.56
CA ALA A 147 -1.06 11.28 -9.35
C ALA A 147 -0.22 12.26 -8.52
N SER A 148 0.64 13.04 -9.18
CA SER A 148 1.22 14.22 -8.54
C SER A 148 0.08 15.16 -8.12
N CYS A 149 0.02 15.51 -6.83
CA CYS A 149 -0.64 16.76 -6.44
C CYS A 149 0.25 17.90 -6.91
N GLY A 150 0.22 18.21 -8.21
CA GLY A 150 0.62 19.53 -8.66
C GLY A 150 -0.23 20.52 -7.87
N SER A 151 0.42 21.46 -7.17
CA SER A 151 -0.27 22.60 -6.59
C SER A 151 -1.08 23.25 -7.71
N ALA A 152 -2.39 23.00 -7.72
CA ALA A 152 -3.29 23.58 -8.69
C ALA A 152 -3.43 25.06 -8.35
N ALA A 153 -2.47 25.87 -8.83
CA ALA A 153 -2.70 27.29 -9.00
C ALA A 153 -3.84 27.42 -10.03
N GLY A 154 -5.04 27.74 -9.55
CA GLY A 154 -6.16 28.16 -10.38
C GLY A 154 -7.12 27.06 -10.84
N ALA A 155 -7.76 26.36 -9.91
CA ALA A 155 -9.09 25.82 -10.17
C ALA A 155 -9.95 26.06 -8.92
N SER A 156 -10.88 27.00 -9.02
CA SER A 156 -11.89 27.31 -8.02
C SER A 156 -12.64 26.03 -7.62
N ALA A 157 -12.40 25.58 -6.39
CA ALA A 157 -13.09 24.46 -5.78
C ALA A 157 -14.58 24.80 -5.60
N GLN A 158 -15.42 24.13 -6.39
CA GLN A 158 -16.85 24.03 -6.14
C GLN A 158 -17.04 23.18 -4.87
N PRO A 159 -17.84 23.61 -3.87
CA PRO A 159 -17.96 22.92 -2.60
C PRO A 159 -18.72 21.60 -2.78
N GLN A 160 -18.00 20.48 -2.70
CA GLN A 160 -18.63 19.17 -2.47
C GLN A 160 -19.04 19.06 -0.99
N PRO A 161 -20.23 18.50 -0.70
CA PRO A 161 -20.71 18.36 0.67
C PRO A 161 -19.85 17.36 1.43
N ARG A 162 -19.17 17.83 2.48
CA ARG A 162 -18.52 16.99 3.49
C ARG A 162 -19.58 16.16 4.22
N VAL A 163 -19.72 14.89 3.85
CA VAL A 163 -20.25 13.89 4.78
C VAL A 163 -19.08 13.44 5.65
N GLN A 164 -18.88 14.11 6.79
CA GLN A 164 -18.04 13.57 7.86
C GLN A 164 -18.79 12.41 8.51
N GLN A 165 -18.57 11.20 8.03
CA GLN A 165 -19.06 10.00 8.69
C GLN A 165 -18.07 9.64 9.81
N LYS A 166 -18.39 10.09 11.03
CA LYS A 166 -17.64 9.75 12.25
C LYS A 166 -18.01 8.33 12.66
N VAL A 167 -17.38 7.32 12.03
CA VAL A 167 -17.58 5.91 12.37
C VAL A 167 -16.74 5.59 13.60
N HIS A 168 -17.37 5.44 14.77
CA HIS A 168 -16.74 4.81 15.92
C HIS A 168 -16.81 3.30 15.71
N ALA A 169 -15.69 2.68 15.38
CA ALA A 169 -15.55 1.22 15.45
C ALA A 169 -15.16 0.87 16.88
N GLN A 170 -16.14 0.45 17.68
CA GLN A 170 -15.90 -0.17 18.97
C GLN A 170 -15.63 -1.66 18.73
N TYR A 171 -14.41 -2.09 19.04
CA TYR A 171 -13.95 -3.47 18.83
C TYR A 171 -14.31 -4.29 20.07
N ASP A 172 -15.30 -5.18 19.95
CA ASP A 172 -15.61 -6.17 20.98
C ASP A 172 -14.99 -7.51 20.58
N ALA A 173 -14.03 -7.99 21.37
CA ALA A 173 -13.24 -9.19 21.07
C ALA A 173 -14.02 -10.50 21.25
N ARG A 174 -15.32 -10.45 21.56
CA ARG A 174 -16.15 -11.66 21.71
C ARG A 174 -17.56 -11.38 21.18
N HIS A 175 -17.80 -11.70 19.91
CA HIS A 175 -19.04 -12.30 19.37
C HIS A 175 -19.15 -12.06 17.86
N TYR A 176 -19.05 -13.13 17.06
CA TYR A 176 -19.49 -13.13 15.67
C TYR A 176 -21.02 -13.12 15.64
N MET A 177 -21.64 -11.98 15.35
CA MET A 177 -22.88 -11.84 14.55
C MET A 177 -23.33 -10.36 14.55
N LEU A 178 -23.10 -9.65 13.43
CA LEU A 178 -23.67 -8.32 13.21
C LEU A 178 -25.12 -8.44 12.71
N ARG A 179 -26.09 -8.36 13.63
CA ARG A 179 -27.46 -7.93 13.31
C ARG A 179 -27.54 -6.41 13.47
N GLY A 180 -27.66 -5.69 12.37
CA GLY A 180 -27.90 -4.25 12.38
C GLY A 180 -29.33 -3.91 12.84
N ARG A 181 -29.49 -3.30 14.01
CA ARG A 181 -30.68 -2.51 14.36
C ARG A 181 -30.25 -1.07 14.63
N ARG A 182 -30.91 -0.12 13.95
CA ARG A 182 -30.77 1.32 14.23
C ARG A 182 -31.43 1.63 15.58
N GLN A 183 -30.69 2.23 16.50
CA GLN A 183 -31.24 3.03 17.59
C GLN A 183 -30.52 4.36 17.64
N SER A 184 -31.30 5.45 17.51
CA SER A 184 -30.85 6.81 17.78
C SER A 184 -30.94 7.04 19.28
N GLY A 185 -29.79 7.26 19.94
CA GLY A 185 -29.69 7.58 21.35
C GLY A 185 -28.67 8.70 21.56
N ARG A 186 -29.08 9.70 22.32
CA ARG A 186 -28.35 10.92 22.71
C ARG A 186 -27.21 10.55 23.67
N VAL A 187 -25.98 11.00 23.42
CA VAL A 187 -24.81 10.76 24.28
C VAL A 187 -24.66 11.93 25.26
N ASP A 188 -24.74 11.63 26.56
CA ASP A 188 -24.29 12.51 27.63
C ASP A 188 -22.82 12.21 28.00
N GLN A 189 -22.08 13.27 28.33
CA GLN A 189 -20.66 13.26 28.64
C GLN A 189 -20.35 12.55 29.95
N GLY A 190 -19.27 11.75 29.95
CA GLY A 190 -18.59 11.36 31.18
C GLY A 190 -17.53 10.30 30.95
N GLN A 191 -16.33 10.56 31.48
CA GLN A 191 -15.35 9.56 31.94
C GLN A 191 -14.17 9.22 30.99
N GLN A 192 -13.20 10.13 31.03
CA GLN A 192 -11.82 9.95 31.53
C GLN A 192 -11.01 8.71 31.11
N VAL A 193 -9.89 9.03 30.46
CA VAL A 193 -8.75 8.21 30.03
C VAL A 193 -8.06 7.54 31.23
N MET A 194 -7.73 6.26 31.08
CA MET A 194 -6.53 5.67 31.68
C MET A 194 -5.93 4.65 30.71
N LEU A 195 -4.74 4.97 30.20
CA LEU A 195 -3.82 4.03 29.57
C LEU A 195 -3.29 3.10 30.66
N ASP A 196 -3.23 1.78 30.41
CA ASP A 196 -1.97 1.02 30.52
C ASP A 196 -2.08 -0.41 29.95
N GLU A 197 -0.91 -1.00 29.72
CA GLU A 197 -0.57 -2.41 29.50
C GLU A 197 -0.74 -3.10 28.12
N SER A 198 0.35 -3.04 27.35
CA SER A 198 1.18 -4.21 27.02
C SER A 198 0.49 -5.48 26.51
N ILE A 199 0.31 -5.58 25.20
CA ILE A 199 0.11 -6.89 24.54
C ILE A 199 1.37 -7.23 23.75
N ARG A 200 2.28 -7.96 24.41
CA ARG A 200 3.27 -8.81 23.74
C ARG A 200 2.53 -10.01 23.15
N ILE A 201 2.47 -10.12 21.82
CA ILE A 201 2.19 -11.40 21.16
C ILE A 201 3.43 -11.79 20.38
N ALA A 202 4.27 -12.59 21.05
CA ALA A 202 5.13 -13.54 20.37
C ALA A 202 4.26 -14.72 19.93
N LEU A 203 4.19 -14.97 18.63
CA LEU A 203 3.67 -16.22 18.09
C LEU A 203 4.81 -16.94 17.38
N LEU A 204 5.30 -17.94 18.11
CA LEU A 204 6.28 -18.95 17.72
C LEU A 204 5.58 -20.12 16.99
N ALA A 205 6.40 -20.83 16.21
CA ALA A 205 6.21 -22.15 15.58
C ALA A 205 5.53 -22.15 14.20
N CYS A 206 6.00 -22.88 13.19
CA CYS A 206 6.63 -24.22 13.16
C CYS A 206 7.80 -24.27 12.14
N ALA A 207 8.97 -24.87 12.40
CA ALA A 207 9.32 -26.30 12.48
C ALA A 207 9.20 -27.07 11.15
N HIS A 208 10.35 -27.36 10.50
CA HIS A 208 10.80 -28.69 10.05
C HIS A 208 12.04 -28.61 9.12
N ALA A 209 13.19 -29.06 9.63
CA ALA A 209 14.15 -30.02 9.05
C ALA A 209 15.40 -30.05 9.92
#